data_AF-A0A221NNF8-F1
#
_entry.id   AF-A0A221NNF8-F1
#
_cell.length_a   1.000
_cell.length_b   1.000
_cell.length_c   1.000
_cell.angle_alpha   90.00
_cell.angle_beta   90.00
_cell.angle_gamma   90.00
#
_symmetry.space_group_name_H-M   'P 1'
#
loop_
_entity.id
_entity.type
_entity.pdbx_description
1 polymer ?
#
loop_
_entity_poly.entity_id
_entity_poly.type
_entity_poly.pdbx_seq_one_letter_code
_entity_poly.pdbx_strand_id
1 'polypeptide(L)'
;MGVIFAPWDNKAVTPNNAVTPNAPASPPSHPISGYFITANTESSANREKMADIKALGGDTAITFGTLLRPATVESLPTDCVVQGVACGKFVSTSLSVHRYFTYSDGSHWGDSVAKCPNDRSVSSADKSYTILVLPTEGRGCTSPDGTYDVVIVGGSKESAEDPAAALSSAATELDMKFYAGLPAPVKRTDVDYLPDLSYMNTLDLFTERFLEYQAANNDVPGLAGFYHHFEMPISSNQFFDPVLSLYKMQNTAIKRVLPSRSAVISPYIESRSAASNVSPQDARLGIRRIAQTSGGLALNIAIQDGMGTGKGAAYMPSEGDRPVDTFAATIVGNGTWGEKYVAPNRDYFQAAADGITGTGAVLWANLEGMAPSTKTNTCGNSLRGQTTLERMDRQLQQMAQAEKIISFMWDPYFTCKGTGTPLKEQLQSGHTSPIVTDAKVDADAGVITVVGFNLSGGQVKVSWTTSDGASHELDSNPSSTAKRYGEDGGSNPRLESIVISLDGSTLPPGTPYLVNVTNRQDSGQNMEFADGVYSP
;
A
#
# COMPACT_ATOMS: atom_id res chain seq x y z
N MET A 1 -38.63 33.71 -16.65
CA MET A 1 -38.90 33.02 -15.37
C MET A 1 -37.62 33.10 -14.55
N GLY A 2 -37.61 33.96 -13.52
CA GLY A 2 -36.41 34.28 -12.74
C GLY A 2 -36.10 33.21 -11.70
N VAL A 3 -34.83 32.84 -11.63
CA VAL A 3 -34.29 31.94 -10.61
C VAL A 3 -33.95 32.79 -9.37
N ILE A 4 -34.58 32.46 -8.25
CA ILE A 4 -34.31 33.07 -6.94
C ILE A 4 -33.24 32.22 -6.27
N PHE A 5 -32.07 32.80 -6.00
CA PHE A 5 -31.05 32.21 -5.14
C PHE A 5 -31.38 32.54 -3.68
N ALA A 6 -31.48 31.51 -2.84
CA ALA A 6 -31.57 31.68 -1.39
C ALA A 6 -30.18 32.08 -0.84
N PRO A 7 -30.10 33.06 0.07
CA PRO A 7 -28.82 33.46 0.66
C PRO A 7 -28.32 32.41 1.66
N TRP A 8 -27.03 32.10 1.52
CA TRP A 8 -26.24 31.31 2.46
C TRP A 8 -26.05 32.11 3.75
N ASP A 9 -26.57 31.61 4.87
CA ASP A 9 -26.52 32.29 6.17
C ASP A 9 -25.17 31.97 6.86
N ASN A 10 -24.27 32.95 6.86
CA ASN A 10 -22.99 32.91 7.58
C ASN A 10 -23.26 33.06 9.09
N LYS A 11 -23.50 31.95 9.79
CA LYS A 11 -23.37 31.92 11.26
C LYS A 11 -22.09 31.21 11.63
N ALA A 12 -21.14 32.01 12.11
CA ALA A 12 -19.96 31.55 12.82
C ALA A 12 -20.39 30.61 13.97
N VAL A 13 -20.05 29.33 13.84
CA VAL A 13 -20.17 28.37 14.93
C VAL A 13 -19.00 28.64 15.87
N THR A 14 -19.29 29.18 17.03
CA THR A 14 -18.37 29.18 18.17
C THR A 14 -18.27 27.74 18.68
N PRO A 15 -17.06 27.16 18.80
CA PRO A 15 -16.91 25.80 19.30
C PRO A 15 -17.27 25.78 20.79
N ASN A 16 -18.38 25.12 21.12
CA ASN A 16 -18.75 24.81 22.50
C ASN A 16 -17.77 23.75 23.01
N ASN A 17 -16.76 24.18 23.75
CA ASN A 17 -15.86 23.33 24.53
C ASN A 17 -16.63 22.73 25.72
N ALA A 18 -17.36 21.64 25.48
CA ALA A 18 -17.77 20.72 26.52
C ALA A 18 -16.85 19.49 26.45
N VAL A 19 -15.83 19.48 27.32
CA VAL A 19 -14.89 18.37 27.48
C VAL A 19 -15.66 17.18 28.06
N THR A 20 -15.98 16.19 27.23
CA THR A 20 -16.33 14.85 27.68
C THR A 20 -15.11 14.21 28.34
N PRO A 21 -15.26 13.44 29.45
CA PRO A 21 -14.13 12.78 30.10
C PRO A 21 -13.46 11.82 29.12
N ASN A 22 -12.14 12.02 28.95
CA ASN A 22 -11.26 11.24 28.08
C ASN A 22 -11.50 9.73 28.25
N ALA A 23 -11.94 9.06 27.18
CA ALA A 23 -11.68 7.64 27.05
C ALA A 23 -10.16 7.42 27.21
N PRO A 24 -9.72 6.37 27.91
CA PRO A 24 -8.29 6.08 28.03
C PRO A 24 -7.71 5.97 26.62
N ALA A 25 -6.65 6.73 26.35
CA ALA A 25 -5.97 6.68 25.06
C ALA A 25 -5.48 5.24 24.81
N SER A 26 -5.74 4.72 23.62
CA SER A 26 -5.17 3.44 23.19
C SER A 26 -3.65 3.47 23.40
N PRO A 27 -3.03 2.37 23.86
CA PRO A 27 -1.59 2.33 24.02
C PRO A 27 -0.89 2.67 22.71
N PRO A 28 0.30 3.31 22.76
CA PRO A 28 1.09 3.60 21.57
C PRO A 28 1.30 2.31 20.78
N SER A 29 1.12 2.38 19.46
CA SER A 29 1.40 1.28 18.55
C SER A 29 2.24 1.78 17.39
N HIS A 30 2.83 0.86 16.64
CA HIS A 30 3.66 1.26 15.50
C HIS A 30 2.78 1.87 14.40
N PRO A 31 3.20 2.93 13.66
CA PRO A 31 2.36 3.61 12.66
C PRO A 31 1.88 2.71 11.50
N ILE A 32 2.68 1.70 11.15
CA ILE A 32 2.31 0.70 10.14
C ILE A 32 1.17 -0.16 10.69
N SER A 33 0.07 -0.21 9.94
CA SER A 33 -1.15 -0.93 10.34
C SER A 33 -1.61 -1.94 9.29
N GLY A 34 -0.91 -2.09 8.17
CA GLY A 34 -1.24 -3.13 7.20
C GLY A 34 -0.01 -3.71 6.53
N TYR A 35 -0.14 -4.94 6.03
CA TYR A 35 0.98 -5.65 5.44
C TYR A 35 0.57 -6.41 4.18
N PHE A 36 1.42 -6.37 3.16
CA PHE A 36 1.41 -7.41 2.16
C PHE A 36 1.86 -8.73 2.78
N ILE A 37 1.20 -9.81 2.44
CA ILE A 37 1.49 -11.16 2.94
C ILE A 37 1.47 -12.16 1.78
N THR A 38 2.13 -13.30 1.98
CA THR A 38 1.93 -14.47 1.13
C THR A 38 0.90 -15.38 1.79
N ALA A 39 -0.11 -15.83 1.04
CA ALA A 39 -1.05 -16.81 1.56
C ALA A 39 -0.34 -18.17 1.74
N ASN A 40 -0.60 -18.84 2.86
CA ASN A 40 -0.19 -20.23 3.08
C ASN A 40 -1.33 -21.17 2.66
N THR A 41 -0.99 -22.38 2.23
CA THR A 41 -1.95 -23.47 2.00
C THR A 41 -2.51 -24.07 3.29
N GLU A 42 -1.91 -23.74 4.45
CA GLU A 42 -2.36 -24.12 5.78
C GLU A 42 -3.03 -22.95 6.50
N SER A 43 -4.29 -23.12 6.88
CA SER A 43 -5.10 -22.05 7.48
C SER A 43 -4.70 -21.70 8.90
N SER A 44 -4.17 -22.67 9.66
CA SER A 44 -3.55 -22.41 10.96
C SER A 44 -2.39 -21.42 10.83
N ALA A 45 -1.53 -21.60 9.82
CA ALA A 45 -0.40 -20.70 9.56
C ALA A 45 -0.87 -19.31 9.10
N ASN A 46 -1.94 -19.23 8.29
CA ASN A 46 -2.56 -17.95 7.93
C ASN A 46 -3.11 -17.21 9.15
N ARG A 47 -3.82 -17.94 10.03
CA ARG A 47 -4.38 -17.36 11.27
C ARG A 47 -3.29 -16.88 12.23
N GLU A 48 -2.26 -17.68 12.46
CA GLU A 48 -1.11 -17.31 13.31
C GLU A 48 -0.43 -16.05 12.78
N LYS A 49 -0.18 -15.98 11.47
CA LYS A 49 0.39 -14.80 10.82
C LYS A 49 -0.46 -13.54 11.02
N MET A 50 -1.77 -13.65 10.84
CA MET A 50 -2.69 -12.53 11.03
C MET A 50 -2.72 -12.09 12.51
N ALA A 51 -2.64 -13.04 13.44
CA ALA A 51 -2.56 -12.76 14.87
C ALA A 51 -1.24 -12.05 15.25
N ASP A 52 -0.10 -12.49 14.68
CA ASP A 52 1.20 -11.82 14.85
C ASP A 52 1.15 -10.36 14.35
N ILE A 53 0.53 -10.13 13.18
CA ILE A 53 0.32 -8.80 12.63
C ILE A 53 -0.57 -7.95 13.55
N LYS A 54 -1.69 -8.52 14.03
CA LYS A 54 -2.62 -7.83 14.94
C LYS A 54 -1.95 -7.44 16.27
N ALA A 55 -1.08 -8.30 16.79
CA ALA A 55 -0.33 -8.04 18.02
C ALA A 55 0.59 -6.81 17.92
N LEU A 56 1.03 -6.45 16.70
CA LEU A 56 1.80 -5.24 16.43
C LEU A 56 0.93 -3.99 16.16
N GLY A 57 -0.40 -4.12 16.28
CA GLY A 57 -1.35 -3.07 15.94
C GLY A 57 -1.79 -3.07 14.46
N GLY A 58 -1.45 -4.13 13.71
CA GLY A 58 -1.93 -4.31 12.35
C GLY A 58 -3.43 -4.61 12.29
N ASP A 59 -4.11 -4.05 11.30
CA ASP A 59 -5.54 -4.25 11.05
C ASP A 59 -5.82 -4.70 9.61
N THR A 60 -4.80 -4.76 8.73
CA THR A 60 -4.97 -4.96 7.30
C THR A 60 -3.96 -5.96 6.74
N ALA A 61 -4.43 -6.88 5.90
CA ALA A 61 -3.59 -7.77 5.10
C ALA A 61 -3.93 -7.67 3.62
N ILE A 62 -2.92 -7.78 2.75
CA ILE A 62 -3.07 -7.67 1.30
C ILE A 62 -2.30 -8.80 0.63
N THR A 63 -2.88 -9.46 -0.37
CA THR A 63 -2.18 -10.45 -1.21
C THR A 63 -2.03 -9.95 -2.65
N PHE A 64 -1.00 -10.44 -3.33
CA PHE A 64 -0.89 -10.31 -4.78
C PHE A 64 -1.85 -11.27 -5.48
N GLY A 65 -2.38 -10.84 -6.61
CA GLY A 65 -3.19 -11.69 -7.45
C GLY A 65 -2.37 -12.64 -8.30
N THR A 66 -3.02 -13.67 -8.81
CA THR A 66 -2.43 -14.64 -9.74
C THR A 66 -2.54 -14.17 -11.19
N LEU A 67 -1.64 -14.64 -12.05
CA LEU A 67 -1.69 -14.33 -13.48
C LEU A 67 -2.67 -15.26 -14.22
N LEU A 68 -3.53 -14.67 -15.05
CA LEU A 68 -4.23 -15.37 -16.14
C LEU A 68 -3.23 -15.55 -17.29
N ARG A 69 -2.75 -16.78 -17.47
CA ARG A 69 -1.66 -17.08 -18.40
C ARG A 69 -2.20 -17.67 -19.69
N PRO A 70 -1.90 -17.08 -20.87
CA PRO A 70 -2.10 -17.75 -22.15
C PRO A 70 -1.39 -19.12 -22.13
N ALA A 71 -2.04 -20.11 -22.73
CA ALA A 71 -1.59 -21.50 -22.77
C ALA A 71 -1.77 -22.07 -24.17
N THR A 72 -1.01 -23.12 -24.47
CA THR A 72 -1.27 -24.02 -25.60
C THR A 72 -1.95 -25.28 -25.09
N VAL A 73 -2.52 -26.09 -25.98
CA VAL A 73 -3.15 -27.37 -25.60
C VAL A 73 -2.16 -28.27 -24.86
N GLU A 74 -0.89 -28.24 -25.27
CA GLU A 74 0.20 -29.03 -24.70
C GLU A 74 0.64 -28.52 -23.32
N SER A 75 0.43 -27.24 -23.01
CA SER A 75 0.79 -26.65 -21.72
C SER A 75 -0.34 -26.69 -20.70
N LEU A 76 -1.51 -27.23 -21.05
CA LEU A 76 -2.62 -27.40 -20.12
C LEU A 76 -2.32 -28.51 -19.10
N PRO A 77 -2.90 -28.45 -17.88
CA PRO A 77 -2.75 -29.51 -16.89
C PRO A 77 -3.18 -30.87 -17.45
N THR A 78 -2.26 -31.83 -17.48
CA THR A 78 -2.47 -33.16 -18.07
C THR A 78 -3.34 -34.07 -17.20
N ASP A 79 -3.45 -33.74 -15.91
CA ASP A 79 -4.28 -34.39 -14.93
C ASP A 79 -5.71 -33.81 -14.87
N CYS A 80 -6.03 -32.74 -15.62
CA CYS A 80 -7.40 -32.29 -15.82
C CYS A 80 -8.06 -33.14 -16.92
N VAL A 81 -8.96 -34.04 -16.52
CA VAL A 81 -9.60 -35.01 -17.43
C VAL A 81 -11.12 -35.03 -17.24
N VAL A 82 -11.87 -34.86 -18.33
CA VAL A 82 -13.33 -35.00 -18.39
C VAL A 82 -13.66 -36.23 -19.23
N GLN A 83 -14.32 -37.22 -18.65
CA GLN A 83 -14.73 -38.46 -19.35
C GLN A 83 -13.57 -39.15 -20.09
N GLY A 84 -12.38 -39.18 -19.49
CA GLY A 84 -11.17 -39.77 -20.10
C GLY A 84 -10.48 -38.91 -21.15
N VAL A 85 -10.97 -37.69 -21.42
CA VAL A 85 -10.38 -36.73 -22.37
C VAL A 85 -9.79 -35.54 -21.62
N ALA A 86 -8.58 -35.10 -21.98
CA ALA A 86 -7.97 -33.91 -21.40
C ALA A 86 -8.89 -32.69 -21.55
N CYS A 87 -9.03 -31.88 -20.49
CA CYS A 87 -10.01 -30.79 -20.39
C CYS A 87 -10.03 -29.84 -21.60
N GLY A 88 -8.86 -29.39 -22.08
CA GLY A 88 -8.81 -28.50 -23.26
C GLY A 88 -9.32 -29.17 -24.54
N LYS A 89 -9.04 -30.47 -24.70
CA LYS A 89 -9.53 -31.26 -25.85
C LYS A 89 -11.02 -31.54 -25.74
N PHE A 90 -11.54 -31.75 -24.53
CA PHE A 90 -12.97 -31.98 -24.31
C PHE A 90 -13.80 -30.81 -24.83
N VAL A 91 -13.44 -29.56 -24.52
CA VAL A 91 -14.18 -28.36 -24.97
C VAL A 91 -14.11 -28.19 -26.49
N SER A 92 -12.93 -28.36 -27.09
CA SER A 92 -12.71 -28.21 -28.53
C SER A 92 -13.37 -29.30 -29.40
N THR A 93 -13.96 -30.35 -28.80
CA THR A 93 -14.78 -31.30 -29.56
C THR A 93 -16.09 -30.71 -30.06
N SER A 94 -16.63 -29.71 -29.34
CA SER A 94 -17.99 -29.19 -29.55
C SER A 94 -18.03 -27.69 -29.83
N LEU A 95 -16.93 -26.97 -29.60
CA LEU A 95 -16.81 -25.52 -29.75
C LEU A 95 -15.55 -25.14 -30.53
N SER A 96 -15.62 -24.01 -31.24
CA SER A 96 -14.44 -23.38 -31.84
C SER A 96 -13.66 -22.64 -30.74
N VAL A 97 -12.45 -23.09 -30.43
CA VAL A 97 -11.60 -22.48 -29.40
C VAL A 97 -10.56 -21.56 -30.05
N HIS A 98 -10.52 -20.30 -29.63
CA HIS A 98 -9.51 -19.32 -30.05
C HIS A 98 -8.23 -19.44 -29.24
N ARG A 99 -8.34 -19.32 -27.92
CA ARG A 99 -7.19 -19.40 -26.99
C ARG A 99 -7.51 -20.25 -25.78
N TYR A 100 -6.44 -20.77 -25.18
CA TYR A 100 -6.49 -21.41 -23.87
C TYR A 100 -5.76 -20.55 -22.84
N PHE A 101 -6.22 -20.62 -21.60
CA PHE A 101 -5.61 -19.96 -20.46
C PHE A 101 -5.54 -20.89 -19.25
N THR A 102 -4.61 -20.61 -18.36
CA THR A 102 -4.52 -21.24 -17.04
C THR A 102 -4.54 -20.18 -15.94
N TYR A 103 -5.14 -20.53 -14.81
CA TYR A 103 -5.17 -19.71 -13.61
C TYR A 103 -5.11 -20.61 -12.36
N SER A 104 -4.05 -20.46 -11.54
CA SER A 104 -3.80 -21.33 -10.39
C SER A 104 -3.58 -20.49 -9.13
N ASP A 105 -4.68 -20.07 -8.51
CA ASP A 105 -4.70 -19.31 -7.25
C ASP A 105 -4.87 -20.21 -6.01
N GLY A 106 -5.04 -21.52 -6.20
CA GLY A 106 -5.26 -22.49 -5.13
C GLY A 106 -6.71 -22.60 -4.69
N SER A 107 -7.59 -21.74 -5.21
CA SER A 107 -9.01 -21.66 -4.85
C SER A 107 -9.83 -22.79 -5.48
N HIS A 108 -10.95 -23.14 -4.84
CA HIS A 108 -11.88 -24.17 -5.33
C HIS A 108 -13.14 -23.53 -5.89
N TRP A 109 -13.06 -23.02 -7.11
CA TRP A 109 -14.15 -22.23 -7.71
C TRP A 109 -15.44 -23.05 -7.86
N GLY A 110 -15.31 -24.26 -8.41
CA GLY A 110 -16.40 -25.25 -8.49
C GLY A 110 -17.66 -24.73 -9.16
N ASP A 111 -18.81 -25.30 -8.78
CA ASP A 111 -20.09 -25.01 -9.44
C ASP A 111 -20.63 -23.60 -9.15
N SER A 112 -20.08 -22.91 -8.14
CA SER A 112 -20.52 -21.57 -7.75
C SER A 112 -20.36 -20.54 -8.88
N VAL A 113 -19.40 -20.76 -9.77
CA VAL A 113 -19.04 -19.90 -10.91
C VAL A 113 -19.41 -20.47 -12.27
N ALA A 114 -19.84 -21.73 -12.33
CA ALA A 114 -20.21 -22.38 -13.58
C ALA A 114 -21.59 -21.87 -14.02
N LYS A 115 -21.61 -20.76 -14.77
CA LYS A 115 -22.85 -20.08 -15.20
C LYS A 115 -23.25 -20.44 -16.61
N CYS A 116 -22.29 -20.82 -17.45
CA CYS A 116 -22.55 -21.10 -18.85
C CYS A 116 -22.74 -22.60 -19.10
N PRO A 117 -23.54 -22.99 -20.11
CA PRO A 117 -23.82 -24.40 -20.41
C PRO A 117 -22.59 -25.25 -20.71
N ASN A 118 -21.45 -24.61 -21.01
CA ASN A 118 -20.18 -25.26 -21.31
C ASN A 118 -19.14 -25.15 -20.17
N ASP A 119 -19.45 -24.41 -19.10
CA ASP A 119 -18.60 -24.37 -17.90
C ASP A 119 -18.69 -25.69 -17.14
N ARG A 120 -17.60 -26.17 -16.53
CA ARG A 120 -17.57 -27.45 -15.82
C ARG A 120 -16.69 -27.40 -14.59
N SER A 121 -17.16 -28.00 -13.50
CA SER A 121 -16.30 -28.41 -12.39
C SER A 121 -15.81 -29.83 -12.62
N VAL A 122 -14.54 -30.08 -12.31
CA VAL A 122 -13.89 -31.37 -12.58
C VAL A 122 -13.02 -31.76 -11.40
N SER A 123 -13.33 -32.92 -10.84
CA SER A 123 -12.51 -33.63 -9.86
C SER A 123 -11.67 -34.68 -10.58
N SER A 124 -10.34 -34.54 -10.56
CA SER A 124 -9.45 -35.47 -11.25
C SER A 124 -8.10 -35.58 -10.54
N ALA A 125 -7.63 -36.81 -10.32
CA ALA A 125 -6.36 -37.12 -9.66
C ALA A 125 -6.17 -36.41 -8.30
N ASP A 126 -7.20 -36.42 -7.44
CA ASP A 126 -7.22 -35.74 -6.12
C ASP A 126 -7.10 -34.21 -6.22
N LYS A 127 -7.42 -33.63 -7.38
CA LYS A 127 -7.41 -32.18 -7.62
C LYS A 127 -8.73 -31.68 -8.15
N SER A 128 -9.05 -30.43 -7.80
CA SER A 128 -10.20 -29.70 -8.31
C SER A 128 -9.79 -28.76 -9.43
N TYR A 129 -10.56 -28.79 -10.51
CA TYR A 129 -10.45 -27.90 -11.65
C TYR A 129 -11.80 -27.27 -11.96
N THR A 130 -11.78 -26.06 -12.49
CA THR A 130 -12.96 -25.41 -13.08
C THR A 130 -12.61 -24.96 -14.49
N ILE A 131 -13.40 -25.41 -15.46
CA ILE A 131 -13.28 -25.04 -16.87
C ILE A 131 -14.30 -23.93 -17.12
N LEU A 132 -13.82 -22.76 -17.49
CA LEU A 132 -14.66 -21.64 -17.91
C LEU A 132 -14.56 -21.47 -19.42
N VAL A 133 -15.71 -21.33 -20.08
CA VAL A 133 -15.80 -21.10 -21.52
C VAL A 133 -16.35 -19.70 -21.75
N LEU A 134 -15.46 -18.78 -22.10
CA LEU A 134 -15.75 -17.36 -22.22
C LEU A 134 -15.90 -16.98 -23.69
N PRO A 135 -16.96 -16.24 -24.09
CA PRO A 135 -17.07 -15.75 -25.46
C PRO A 135 -15.92 -14.78 -25.80
N THR A 136 -15.37 -14.87 -27.01
CA THR A 136 -14.34 -13.93 -27.49
C THR A 136 -14.89 -12.52 -27.72
N GLU A 137 -16.19 -12.44 -28.05
CA GLU A 137 -16.92 -11.19 -28.24
C GLU A 137 -18.26 -11.17 -27.46
N GLY A 138 -18.60 -9.99 -26.92
CA GLY A 138 -19.84 -9.79 -26.18
C GLY A 138 -19.75 -10.20 -24.70
N ARG A 139 -20.92 -10.36 -24.07
CA ARG A 139 -21.07 -10.77 -22.66
C ARG A 139 -22.08 -11.90 -22.55
N GLY A 140 -21.95 -12.74 -21.53
CA GLY A 140 -22.81 -13.91 -21.31
C GLY A 140 -22.12 -15.20 -21.74
N CYS A 141 -22.87 -16.11 -22.37
CA CYS A 141 -22.43 -17.49 -22.63
C CYS A 141 -22.31 -17.87 -24.10
N THR A 142 -22.54 -16.92 -25.01
CA THR A 142 -22.56 -17.15 -26.46
C THR A 142 -21.74 -16.10 -27.17
N SER A 143 -20.80 -16.51 -28.01
CA SER A 143 -20.07 -15.60 -28.89
C SER A 143 -20.78 -15.48 -30.23
N PRO A 144 -20.97 -14.26 -30.79
CA PRO A 144 -21.60 -14.05 -32.09
C PRO A 144 -20.93 -14.79 -33.25
N ASP A 145 -19.61 -14.95 -33.21
CA ASP A 145 -18.81 -15.66 -34.21
C ASP A 145 -18.68 -17.17 -33.92
N GLY A 146 -19.26 -17.65 -32.81
CA GLY A 146 -19.16 -19.03 -32.36
C GLY A 146 -17.80 -19.43 -31.80
N THR A 147 -16.91 -18.47 -31.52
CA THR A 147 -15.56 -18.70 -31.01
C THR A 147 -15.45 -18.40 -29.51
N TYR A 148 -14.67 -19.18 -28.77
CA TYR A 148 -14.54 -19.07 -27.32
C TYR A 148 -13.09 -19.13 -26.86
N ASP A 149 -12.80 -18.47 -25.75
CA ASP A 149 -11.60 -18.66 -24.96
C ASP A 149 -11.89 -19.60 -23.79
N VAL A 150 -10.97 -20.53 -23.53
CA VAL A 150 -11.12 -21.54 -22.49
C VAL A 150 -10.12 -21.28 -21.37
N VAL A 151 -10.62 -21.12 -20.14
CA VAL A 151 -9.77 -20.96 -18.94
C VAL A 151 -9.86 -22.20 -18.08
N ILE A 152 -8.71 -22.82 -17.79
CA ILE A 152 -8.61 -23.87 -16.77
C ILE A 152 -8.14 -23.24 -15.47
N VAL A 153 -9.04 -23.21 -14.49
CA VAL A 153 -8.82 -22.71 -13.14
C VAL A 153 -8.53 -23.86 -12.20
N GLY A 154 -7.61 -23.68 -11.25
CA GLY A 154 -7.39 -24.60 -10.14
C GLY A 154 -6.14 -25.46 -10.28
N GLY A 155 -6.26 -26.74 -9.89
CA GLY A 155 -5.16 -27.70 -9.78
C GLY A 155 -4.60 -27.89 -8.37
N SER A 156 -5.25 -27.30 -7.36
CA SER A 156 -5.01 -27.60 -5.95
C SER A 156 -5.63 -28.95 -5.57
N LYS A 157 -5.07 -29.58 -4.53
CA LYS A 157 -5.66 -30.80 -3.96
C LYS A 157 -7.08 -30.51 -3.47
N GLU A 158 -8.02 -31.44 -3.66
CA GLU A 158 -9.40 -31.27 -3.19
C GLU A 158 -9.49 -31.06 -1.67
N SER A 159 -8.55 -31.64 -0.93
CA SER A 159 -8.43 -31.50 0.52
C SER A 159 -7.73 -30.21 0.97
N ALA A 160 -7.11 -29.45 0.06
CA ALA A 160 -6.48 -28.18 0.41
C ALA A 160 -7.56 -27.13 0.68
N GLU A 161 -7.32 -26.23 1.63
CA GLU A 161 -8.23 -25.12 1.88
C GLU A 161 -8.02 -24.00 0.86
N ASP A 162 -9.08 -23.26 0.56
CA ASP A 162 -9.00 -22.07 -0.27
C ASP A 162 -8.19 -20.97 0.45
N PRO A 163 -7.07 -20.49 -0.12
CA PRO A 163 -6.22 -19.52 0.57
C PRO A 163 -6.89 -18.17 0.82
N ALA A 164 -7.75 -17.70 -0.09
CA ALA A 164 -8.46 -16.43 0.05
C ALA A 164 -9.59 -16.52 1.07
N ALA A 165 -10.29 -17.66 1.13
CA ALA A 165 -11.33 -17.93 2.12
C ALA A 165 -10.74 -18.14 3.54
N ALA A 166 -9.59 -18.79 3.63
CA ALA A 166 -8.88 -18.95 4.90
C ALA A 166 -8.44 -17.58 5.47
N LEU A 167 -7.89 -16.70 4.62
CA LEU A 167 -7.43 -15.37 5.04
C LEU A 167 -8.57 -14.42 5.39
N SER A 168 -9.67 -14.40 4.63
CA SER A 168 -10.84 -13.57 4.95
C SER A 168 -11.55 -14.02 6.23
N SER A 169 -11.58 -15.33 6.50
CA SER A 169 -12.14 -15.91 7.72
C SER A 169 -11.29 -15.52 8.93
N ALA A 170 -9.96 -15.70 8.83
CA ALA A 170 -9.03 -15.25 9.86
C ALA A 170 -9.14 -13.73 10.10
N ALA A 171 -9.27 -12.94 9.03
CA ALA A 171 -9.47 -11.50 9.13
C ALA A 171 -10.78 -11.15 9.85
N THR A 172 -11.87 -11.87 9.56
CA THR A 172 -13.16 -11.68 10.24
C THR A 172 -13.05 -11.94 11.74
N GLU A 173 -12.40 -13.04 12.13
CA GLU A 173 -12.27 -13.42 13.55
C GLU A 173 -11.37 -12.48 14.34
N LEU A 174 -10.36 -11.89 13.70
CA LEU A 174 -9.40 -10.98 14.31
C LEU A 174 -9.78 -9.50 14.18
N ASP A 175 -10.96 -9.20 13.62
CA ASP A 175 -11.40 -7.84 13.29
C ASP A 175 -10.33 -7.08 12.48
N MET A 176 -9.97 -7.68 11.35
CA MET A 176 -9.01 -7.17 10.37
C MET A 176 -9.65 -7.10 8.99
N LYS A 177 -9.02 -6.34 8.11
CA LYS A 177 -9.40 -6.15 6.71
C LYS A 177 -8.46 -6.94 5.82
N PHE A 178 -9.00 -7.80 4.98
CA PHE A 178 -8.24 -8.52 3.96
C PHE A 178 -8.58 -8.00 2.56
N TYR A 179 -7.55 -7.68 1.79
CA TYR A 179 -7.64 -7.32 0.38
C TYR A 179 -7.07 -8.43 -0.49
N ALA A 180 -7.93 -9.12 -1.22
CA ALA A 180 -7.53 -10.20 -2.10
C ALA A 180 -6.96 -9.67 -3.42
N GLY A 181 -5.83 -10.22 -3.87
CA GLY A 181 -5.26 -9.85 -5.16
C GLY A 181 -6.14 -10.23 -6.36
N LEU A 182 -6.37 -9.30 -7.28
CA LEU A 182 -7.15 -9.53 -8.50
C LEU A 182 -6.37 -10.35 -9.53
N PRO A 183 -7.06 -11.14 -10.38
CA PRO A 183 -6.48 -11.68 -11.58
C PRO A 183 -5.74 -10.62 -12.40
N ALA A 184 -4.60 -10.99 -12.96
CA ALA A 184 -3.79 -10.07 -13.75
C ALA A 184 -3.37 -10.73 -15.08
N PRO A 185 -3.23 -9.96 -16.17
CA PRO A 185 -2.63 -10.50 -17.38
C PRO A 185 -1.15 -10.80 -17.17
N VAL A 186 -0.55 -11.60 -18.04
CA VAL A 186 0.92 -11.63 -18.17
C VAL A 186 1.45 -10.27 -18.60
N LYS A 187 2.74 -10.05 -18.34
CA LYS A 187 3.48 -8.90 -18.86
C LYS A 187 3.67 -9.04 -20.38
N ARG A 188 3.74 -7.92 -21.08
CA ARG A 188 4.12 -7.89 -22.50
C ARG A 188 5.54 -8.39 -22.70
N THR A 189 5.80 -8.99 -23.86
CA THR A 189 7.14 -9.50 -24.21
C THR A 189 8.07 -8.42 -24.75
N ASP A 190 7.52 -7.33 -25.30
CA ASP A 190 8.30 -6.19 -25.82
C ASP A 190 8.57 -5.12 -24.74
N VAL A 191 7.73 -5.05 -23.71
CA VAL A 191 7.88 -4.16 -22.56
C VAL A 191 7.44 -4.89 -21.29
N ASP A 192 8.40 -5.52 -20.61
CA ASP A 192 8.18 -6.51 -19.53
C ASP A 192 7.57 -5.99 -18.22
N TYR A 193 7.25 -4.70 -18.14
CA TYR A 193 6.57 -4.08 -17.00
C TYR A 193 5.18 -3.51 -17.35
N LEU A 194 4.74 -3.62 -18.61
CA LEU A 194 3.37 -3.28 -19.01
C LEU A 194 2.49 -4.54 -19.13
N PRO A 195 1.19 -4.45 -18.82
CA PRO A 195 0.26 -5.56 -18.96
C PRO A 195 0.01 -5.89 -20.43
N ASP A 196 -0.09 -7.17 -20.76
CA ASP A 196 -0.55 -7.64 -22.07
C ASP A 196 -2.08 -7.54 -22.16
N LEU A 197 -2.55 -6.53 -22.88
CA LEU A 197 -3.98 -6.27 -23.07
C LEU A 197 -4.54 -6.93 -24.35
N SER A 198 -3.80 -7.79 -25.04
CA SER A 198 -4.24 -8.45 -26.28
C SER A 198 -5.41 -9.45 -26.08
N TYR A 199 -5.77 -9.75 -24.84
CA TYR A 199 -6.93 -10.56 -24.42
C TYR A 199 -7.74 -9.84 -23.32
N MET A 200 -7.81 -8.51 -23.36
CA MET A 200 -8.52 -7.69 -22.38
C MET A 200 -10.00 -8.10 -22.21
N ASN A 201 -10.70 -8.47 -23.29
CA ASN A 201 -12.10 -8.94 -23.21
C ASN A 201 -12.23 -10.20 -22.35
N THR A 202 -11.36 -11.18 -22.59
CA THR A 202 -11.30 -12.43 -21.83
C THR A 202 -10.96 -12.17 -20.37
N LEU A 203 -10.02 -11.26 -20.11
CA LEU A 203 -9.65 -10.84 -18.76
C LEU A 203 -10.80 -10.12 -18.04
N ASP A 204 -11.58 -9.27 -18.71
CA ASP A 204 -12.77 -8.60 -18.14
C ASP A 204 -13.79 -9.65 -17.67
N LEU A 205 -14.17 -10.57 -18.56
CA LEU A 205 -15.11 -11.66 -18.25
C LEU A 205 -14.56 -12.57 -17.14
N PHE A 206 -13.28 -12.89 -17.17
CA PHE A 206 -12.63 -13.71 -16.14
C PHE A 206 -12.61 -12.98 -14.78
N THR A 207 -12.32 -11.69 -14.77
CA THR A 207 -12.35 -10.86 -13.55
C THR A 207 -13.76 -10.83 -12.95
N GLU A 208 -14.80 -10.70 -13.77
CA GLU A 208 -16.18 -10.83 -13.30
C GLU A 208 -16.44 -12.19 -12.65
N ARG A 209 -16.04 -13.30 -13.29
CA ARG A 209 -16.19 -14.65 -12.74
C ARG A 209 -15.44 -14.83 -11.42
N PHE A 210 -14.23 -14.27 -11.31
CA PHE A 210 -13.48 -14.22 -10.06
C PHE A 210 -14.23 -13.45 -8.96
N LEU A 211 -14.83 -12.31 -9.28
CA LEU A 211 -15.57 -11.53 -8.29
C LEU A 211 -16.87 -12.21 -7.89
N GLU A 212 -17.56 -12.87 -8.83
CA GLU A 212 -18.74 -13.69 -8.55
C GLU A 212 -18.40 -14.88 -7.65
N TYR A 213 -17.23 -15.51 -7.85
CA TYR A 213 -16.69 -16.53 -6.96
C TYR A 213 -16.57 -16.00 -5.53
N GLN A 214 -15.90 -14.86 -5.38
CA GLN A 214 -15.68 -14.23 -4.07
C GLN A 214 -17.01 -13.82 -3.43
N ALA A 215 -17.97 -13.32 -4.22
CA ALA A 215 -19.30 -12.99 -3.72
C ALA A 215 -20.08 -14.22 -3.23
N ALA A 216 -19.95 -15.35 -3.91
CA ALA A 216 -20.68 -16.56 -3.55
C ALA A 216 -20.07 -17.31 -2.36
N ASN A 217 -18.73 -17.30 -2.23
CA ASN A 217 -18.02 -18.17 -1.29
C ASN A 217 -17.25 -17.43 -0.20
N ASN A 218 -17.06 -16.12 -0.35
CA ASN A 218 -16.13 -15.36 0.47
C ASN A 218 -16.62 -13.95 0.87
N ASP A 219 -17.92 -13.66 0.73
CA ASP A 219 -18.50 -12.35 1.05
C ASP A 219 -18.71 -12.16 2.56
N VAL A 220 -17.62 -12.27 3.34
CA VAL A 220 -17.59 -12.12 4.79
C VAL A 220 -17.11 -10.72 5.20
N PRO A 221 -17.29 -10.29 6.46
CA PRO A 221 -16.82 -8.97 6.91
C PRO A 221 -15.32 -8.75 6.70
N GLY A 222 -14.50 -9.78 6.91
CA GLY A 222 -13.05 -9.71 6.74
C GLY A 222 -12.58 -9.47 5.31
N LEU A 223 -13.34 -9.85 4.27
CA LEU A 223 -13.01 -9.51 2.88
C LEU A 223 -13.34 -8.04 2.62
N ALA A 224 -12.40 -7.13 2.86
CA ALA A 224 -12.65 -5.69 2.74
C ALA A 224 -12.65 -5.20 1.28
N GLY A 225 -11.92 -5.86 0.40
CA GLY A 225 -11.71 -5.37 -0.96
C GLY A 225 -10.72 -6.18 -1.76
N PHE A 226 -10.20 -5.54 -2.81
CA PHE A 226 -9.32 -6.15 -3.79
C PHE A 226 -8.07 -5.32 -4.07
N TYR A 227 -6.97 -5.99 -4.42
CA TYR A 227 -5.70 -5.36 -4.78
C TYR A 227 -5.40 -5.50 -6.27
N HIS A 228 -5.02 -4.40 -6.92
CA HIS A 228 -4.58 -4.42 -8.31
C HIS A 228 -3.12 -4.85 -8.44
N HIS A 229 -2.85 -5.87 -9.26
CA HIS A 229 -1.55 -6.53 -9.34
C HIS A 229 -0.45 -5.70 -10.05
N PHE A 230 -0.79 -5.00 -11.13
CA PHE A 230 0.22 -4.25 -11.90
C PHE A 230 0.60 -2.96 -11.18
N GLU A 231 1.89 -2.66 -11.19
CA GLU A 231 2.45 -1.46 -10.58
C GLU A 231 2.94 -0.51 -11.66
N MET A 232 2.86 0.79 -11.40
CA MET A 232 3.38 1.85 -12.26
C MET A 232 3.99 2.95 -11.38
N PRO A 233 4.93 3.77 -11.89
CA PRO A 233 5.34 4.94 -11.14
C PRO A 233 4.15 5.90 -11.01
N ILE A 234 4.17 6.75 -9.98
CA ILE A 234 3.25 7.89 -9.88
C ILE A 234 3.60 8.94 -10.94
N SER A 235 3.32 8.66 -12.20
CA SER A 235 3.67 9.53 -13.33
C SER A 235 2.45 9.87 -14.17
N SER A 236 2.44 11.06 -14.77
CA SER A 236 1.42 11.44 -15.74
C SER A 236 1.71 10.95 -17.16
N ASN A 237 2.83 10.26 -17.39
CA ASN A 237 3.22 9.76 -18.71
C ASN A 237 2.19 8.77 -19.29
N GLN A 238 1.75 9.00 -20.53
CA GLN A 238 0.77 8.18 -21.24
C GLN A 238 1.26 6.76 -21.57
N PHE A 239 2.57 6.53 -21.47
CA PHE A 239 3.16 5.21 -21.60
C PHE A 239 2.54 4.17 -20.65
N PHE A 240 2.05 4.59 -19.48
CA PHE A 240 1.40 3.73 -18.49
C PHE A 240 -0.14 3.65 -18.65
N ASP A 241 -0.71 4.20 -19.72
CA ASP A 241 -2.16 4.11 -20.00
C ASP A 241 -2.71 2.68 -20.07
N PRO A 242 -1.95 1.66 -20.53
CA PRO A 242 -2.38 0.27 -20.40
C PRO A 242 -2.66 -0.16 -18.95
N VAL A 243 -1.87 0.31 -17.99
CA VAL A 243 -2.07 0.00 -16.57
C VAL A 243 -3.34 0.68 -16.05
N LEU A 244 -3.54 1.96 -16.37
CA LEU A 244 -4.75 2.70 -16.00
C LEU A 244 -6.02 2.11 -16.63
N SER A 245 -5.92 1.60 -17.86
CA SER A 245 -7.02 0.91 -18.55
C SER A 245 -7.40 -0.38 -17.83
N LEU A 246 -6.41 -1.15 -17.37
CA LEU A 246 -6.61 -2.33 -16.55
C LEU A 246 -7.30 -1.99 -15.23
N TYR A 247 -6.82 -0.98 -14.50
CA TYR A 247 -7.45 -0.55 -13.24
C TYR A 247 -8.91 -0.14 -13.44
N LYS A 248 -9.21 0.64 -14.49
CA LYS A 248 -10.58 1.11 -14.77
C LYS A 248 -11.53 -0.05 -15.06
N MET A 249 -11.10 -1.04 -15.84
CA MET A 249 -11.90 -2.24 -16.12
C MET A 249 -12.20 -2.98 -14.83
N GLN A 250 -11.16 -3.25 -14.02
CA GLN A 250 -11.30 -4.02 -12.78
C GLN A 250 -12.15 -3.28 -11.74
N ASN A 251 -11.98 -1.97 -11.57
CA ASN A 251 -12.81 -1.15 -10.68
C ASN A 251 -14.29 -1.16 -11.08
N THR A 252 -14.55 -1.14 -12.39
CA THR A 252 -15.92 -1.27 -12.93
C THR A 252 -16.52 -2.63 -12.60
N ALA A 253 -15.72 -3.70 -12.68
CA ALA A 253 -16.15 -5.05 -12.31
C ALA A 253 -16.44 -5.16 -10.81
N ILE A 254 -15.54 -4.68 -9.93
CA ILE A 254 -15.74 -4.69 -8.46
C ILE A 254 -17.02 -3.95 -8.11
N LYS A 255 -17.19 -2.71 -8.59
CA LYS A 255 -18.37 -1.89 -8.29
C LYS A 255 -19.68 -2.57 -8.67
N ARG A 256 -19.69 -3.35 -9.74
CA ARG A 256 -20.89 -4.04 -10.22
C ARG A 256 -21.19 -5.30 -9.41
N VAL A 257 -20.19 -6.12 -9.11
CA VAL A 257 -20.37 -7.45 -8.50
C VAL A 257 -20.38 -7.37 -6.97
N LEU A 258 -19.52 -6.53 -6.39
CA LEU A 258 -19.29 -6.37 -4.96
C LEU A 258 -19.22 -4.88 -4.58
N PRO A 259 -20.33 -4.11 -4.72
CA PRO A 259 -20.33 -2.65 -4.57
C PRO A 259 -19.96 -2.12 -3.18
N SER A 260 -20.07 -2.94 -2.14
CA SER A 260 -19.69 -2.59 -0.76
C SER A 260 -18.19 -2.73 -0.50
N ARG A 261 -17.44 -3.35 -1.41
CA ARG A 261 -16.01 -3.64 -1.26
C ARG A 261 -15.19 -2.55 -1.93
N SER A 262 -13.99 -2.30 -1.43
CA SER A 262 -13.08 -1.26 -1.95
C SER A 262 -11.95 -1.85 -2.80
N ALA A 263 -11.12 -0.99 -3.38
CA ALA A 263 -9.90 -1.38 -4.06
C ALA A 263 -8.66 -0.71 -3.47
N VAL A 264 -7.50 -1.36 -3.60
CA VAL A 264 -6.18 -0.82 -3.29
C VAL A 264 -5.30 -0.91 -4.54
N ILE A 265 -4.67 0.20 -4.90
CA ILE A 265 -3.62 0.27 -5.93
C ILE A 265 -2.33 0.72 -5.24
N SER A 266 -1.18 0.13 -5.58
CA SER A 266 0.10 0.50 -4.97
C SER A 266 1.12 0.97 -6.01
N PRO A 267 1.00 2.19 -6.58
CA PRO A 267 1.99 2.74 -7.50
C PRO A 267 3.28 3.09 -6.74
N TYR A 268 4.40 3.35 -7.42
CA TYR A 268 5.69 3.62 -6.74
C TYR A 268 6.30 5.00 -7.05
N ILE A 269 7.12 5.50 -6.14
CA ILE A 269 8.00 6.65 -6.38
C ILE A 269 9.19 6.21 -7.25
N GLU A 270 9.52 7.01 -8.26
CA GLU A 270 10.76 6.90 -9.03
C GLU A 270 11.45 8.27 -9.04
N SER A 271 12.24 8.53 -8.01
CA SER A 271 12.86 9.83 -7.76
C SER A 271 14.32 9.91 -8.19
N ARG A 272 14.90 8.84 -8.76
CA ARG A 272 16.32 8.82 -9.16
C ARG A 272 16.58 9.77 -10.31
N SER A 273 17.49 10.73 -10.12
CA SER A 273 17.87 11.72 -11.13
C SER A 273 18.44 11.12 -12.42
N ALA A 274 18.99 9.90 -12.34
CA ALA A 274 19.63 9.22 -13.47
C ALA A 274 18.73 8.26 -14.27
N ALA A 275 17.53 7.91 -13.76
CA ALA A 275 16.70 6.84 -14.35
C ALA A 275 15.37 7.36 -14.92
N SER A 276 14.66 8.23 -14.18
CA SER A 276 13.41 8.82 -14.63
C SER A 276 13.12 10.10 -13.85
N ASN A 277 12.84 11.20 -14.54
CA ASN A 277 12.58 12.50 -13.92
C ASN A 277 11.09 12.65 -13.52
N VAL A 278 10.53 11.68 -12.78
CA VAL A 278 9.21 11.89 -12.17
C VAL A 278 9.42 12.91 -11.05
N SER A 279 9.01 14.15 -11.30
CA SER A 279 9.05 15.21 -10.29
C SER A 279 7.83 15.13 -9.36
N PRO A 280 7.84 15.77 -8.18
CA PRO A 280 6.64 15.92 -7.36
C PRO A 280 5.44 16.49 -8.14
N GLN A 281 5.67 17.43 -9.06
CA GLN A 281 4.60 17.97 -9.91
C GLN A 281 4.04 16.92 -10.89
N ASP A 282 4.89 16.06 -11.47
CA ASP A 282 4.42 14.94 -12.29
C ASP A 282 3.64 13.93 -11.43
N ALA A 283 4.09 13.66 -10.21
CA ALA A 283 3.42 12.79 -9.25
C ALA A 283 2.03 13.27 -8.85
N ARG A 284 1.86 14.58 -8.64
CA ARG A 284 0.54 15.21 -8.42
C ARG A 284 -0.43 14.92 -9.55
N LEU A 285 0.04 15.00 -10.79
CA LEU A 285 -0.78 14.70 -11.97
C LEU A 285 -1.02 13.19 -12.11
N GLY A 286 0.01 12.37 -11.94
CA GLY A 286 -0.05 10.92 -12.03
C GLY A 286 -1.03 10.31 -11.03
N ILE A 287 -0.98 10.71 -9.76
CA ILE A 287 -1.90 10.20 -8.73
C ILE A 287 -3.36 10.52 -9.05
N ARG A 288 -3.62 11.72 -9.61
CA ARG A 288 -4.96 12.12 -10.02
C ARG A 288 -5.48 11.24 -11.15
N ARG A 289 -4.63 10.88 -12.11
CA ARG A 289 -4.99 9.95 -13.20
C ARG A 289 -5.34 8.56 -12.66
N ILE A 290 -4.57 8.06 -11.68
CA ILE A 290 -4.87 6.80 -10.99
C ILE A 290 -6.22 6.90 -10.26
N ALA A 291 -6.45 7.96 -9.49
CA ALA A 291 -7.71 8.17 -8.78
C ALA A 291 -8.94 8.22 -9.70
N GLN A 292 -8.79 8.79 -10.90
CA GLN A 292 -9.85 8.85 -11.91
C GLN A 292 -10.24 7.48 -12.48
N THR A 293 -9.47 6.41 -12.23
CA THR A 293 -9.85 5.05 -12.61
C THR A 293 -10.93 4.44 -11.71
N SER A 294 -11.29 5.08 -10.59
CA SER A 294 -12.20 4.52 -9.59
C SER A 294 -13.59 4.19 -10.13
N GLY A 295 -14.12 4.96 -11.09
CA GLY A 295 -15.50 4.82 -11.55
C GLY A 295 -16.55 4.96 -10.43
N GLY A 296 -16.20 5.63 -9.32
CA GLY A 296 -17.02 5.76 -8.12
C GLY A 296 -16.97 4.57 -7.16
N LEU A 297 -16.01 3.66 -7.34
CA LEU A 297 -15.61 2.68 -6.32
C LEU A 297 -14.79 3.40 -5.21
N ALA A 298 -14.91 2.97 -3.96
CA ALA A 298 -14.00 3.40 -2.91
C ALA A 298 -12.58 2.91 -3.23
N LEU A 299 -11.66 3.83 -3.49
CA LEU A 299 -10.31 3.53 -3.95
C LEU A 299 -9.26 4.09 -2.99
N ASN A 300 -8.40 3.21 -2.49
CA ASN A 300 -7.22 3.59 -1.72
C ASN A 300 -5.99 3.49 -2.62
N ILE A 301 -5.12 4.49 -2.60
CA ILE A 301 -3.88 4.48 -3.38
C ILE A 301 -2.69 4.50 -2.42
N ALA A 302 -2.01 3.36 -2.28
CA ALA A 302 -0.91 3.14 -1.36
C ALA A 302 0.44 3.34 -2.06
N ILE A 303 0.96 4.57 -2.08
CA ILE A 303 2.20 4.88 -2.81
C ILE A 303 3.38 4.14 -2.16
N GLN A 304 4.09 3.31 -2.93
CA GLN A 304 5.34 2.69 -2.52
C GLN A 304 6.42 3.76 -2.41
N ASP A 305 7.09 3.80 -1.26
CA ASP A 305 8.10 4.81 -0.97
C ASP A 305 9.41 4.60 -1.72
N GLY A 306 9.60 3.46 -2.38
CA GLY A 306 10.73 3.14 -3.25
C GLY A 306 12.06 2.96 -2.52
N MET A 307 12.11 3.00 -1.19
CA MET A 307 13.37 2.92 -0.45
C MET A 307 13.99 1.53 -0.52
N GLY A 308 13.19 0.48 -0.46
CA GLY A 308 13.62 -0.90 -0.61
C GLY A 308 14.11 -1.29 -2.01
N THR A 309 13.68 -0.56 -3.04
CA THR A 309 14.20 -0.71 -4.42
C THR A 309 15.27 0.32 -4.79
N GLY A 310 15.58 1.27 -3.90
CA GLY A 310 16.52 2.37 -4.12
C GLY A 310 15.99 3.46 -5.06
N LYS A 311 14.69 3.47 -5.37
CA LYS A 311 14.00 4.44 -6.24
C LYS A 311 13.53 5.69 -5.49
N GLY A 312 13.29 5.58 -4.20
CA GLY A 312 12.88 6.69 -3.33
C GLY A 312 14.02 7.22 -2.47
N ALA A 313 13.74 8.29 -1.74
CA ALA A 313 14.71 8.97 -0.88
C ALA A 313 14.04 9.46 0.40
N ALA A 314 14.47 8.92 1.56
CA ALA A 314 13.96 9.32 2.86
C ALA A 314 15.01 10.17 3.61
N TYR A 315 14.96 11.48 3.37
CA TYR A 315 15.85 12.46 3.98
C TYR A 315 15.08 13.76 4.25
N MET A 316 15.50 14.52 5.26
CA MET A 316 14.98 15.88 5.49
C MET A 316 15.66 16.88 4.56
N PRO A 317 15.05 18.04 4.23
CA PRO A 317 15.68 19.04 3.35
C PRO A 317 17.12 19.42 3.74
N SER A 318 17.41 19.51 5.03
CA SER A 318 18.75 19.78 5.58
C SER A 318 19.78 18.67 5.35
N GLU A 319 19.32 17.47 5.04
CA GLU A 319 20.15 16.29 4.81
C GLU A 319 20.49 16.10 3.33
N GLY A 320 20.07 17.01 2.44
CA GLY A 320 20.29 16.90 1.00
C GLY A 320 21.76 16.71 0.62
N ASP A 321 22.68 17.38 1.33
CA ASP A 321 24.14 17.27 1.12
C ASP A 321 24.79 16.11 1.89
N ARG A 322 24.00 15.34 2.65
CA ARG A 322 24.51 14.13 3.33
C ARG A 322 24.63 12.98 2.34
N PRO A 323 25.60 12.07 2.54
CA PRO A 323 25.70 10.86 1.74
C PRO A 323 24.40 10.06 1.77
N VAL A 324 24.04 9.46 0.63
CA VAL A 324 22.96 8.46 0.58
C VAL A 324 23.28 7.30 1.53
N ASP A 325 22.24 6.64 2.05
CA ASP A 325 22.46 5.48 2.93
C ASP A 325 23.19 4.34 2.20
N THR A 326 23.82 3.45 2.96
CA THR A 326 24.65 2.36 2.39
C THR A 326 23.88 1.38 1.53
N PHE A 327 22.56 1.22 1.74
CA PHE A 327 21.71 0.38 0.89
C PHE A 327 21.37 1.09 -0.42
N ALA A 328 20.95 2.36 -0.36
CA ALA A 328 20.67 3.19 -1.53
C ALA A 328 21.91 3.33 -2.42
N ALA A 329 23.09 3.51 -1.82
CA ALA A 329 24.39 3.59 -2.52
C ALA A 329 24.65 2.37 -3.43
N THR A 330 24.11 1.18 -3.11
CA THR A 330 24.26 -0.01 -3.96
C THR A 330 23.49 0.09 -5.29
N ILE A 331 22.52 0.99 -5.37
CA ILE A 331 21.67 1.22 -6.54
C ILE A 331 22.07 2.48 -7.29
N VAL A 332 22.27 3.60 -6.59
CA VAL A 332 22.55 4.91 -7.20
C VAL A 332 24.04 5.32 -7.17
N GLY A 333 24.89 4.47 -6.58
CA GLY A 333 26.30 4.76 -6.34
C GLY A 333 26.50 5.78 -5.21
N ASN A 334 27.77 6.02 -4.86
CA ASN A 334 28.15 7.02 -3.86
C ASN A 334 27.78 8.44 -4.32
N GLY A 335 27.44 9.31 -3.37
CA GLY A 335 27.05 10.72 -3.57
C GLY A 335 26.07 11.16 -2.49
N THR A 336 25.55 12.37 -2.60
CA THR A 336 24.58 12.92 -1.63
C THR A 336 23.12 12.63 -2.04
N TRP A 337 22.18 12.77 -1.10
CA TRP A 337 20.75 12.60 -1.39
C TRP A 337 20.27 13.55 -2.50
N GLY A 338 20.61 14.84 -2.42
CA GLY A 338 20.21 15.86 -3.38
C GLY A 338 20.86 15.71 -4.76
N GLU A 339 22.03 15.07 -4.84
CA GLU A 339 22.65 14.72 -6.13
C GLU A 339 21.95 13.54 -6.81
N LYS A 340 21.54 12.54 -6.02
CA LYS A 340 21.05 11.25 -6.54
C LYS A 340 19.55 11.22 -6.80
N TYR A 341 18.80 12.07 -6.11
CA TYR A 341 17.35 12.06 -6.14
C TYR A 341 16.77 13.45 -6.36
N VAL A 342 15.69 13.51 -7.13
CA VAL A 342 15.01 14.75 -7.54
C VAL A 342 14.39 15.50 -6.34
N ALA A 343 13.87 14.76 -5.36
CA ALA A 343 13.21 15.28 -4.17
C ALA A 343 13.11 14.18 -3.09
N PRO A 344 12.95 14.52 -1.80
CA PRO A 344 12.62 13.54 -0.76
C PRO A 344 11.19 13.01 -0.90
N ASN A 345 10.92 11.84 -0.32
CA ASN A 345 9.63 11.18 -0.38
C ASN A 345 8.49 12.04 0.18
N ARG A 346 8.75 12.88 1.20
CA ARG A 346 7.77 13.82 1.77
C ARG A 346 7.14 14.71 0.70
N ASP A 347 7.94 15.20 -0.27
CA ASP A 347 7.47 16.07 -1.33
C ASP A 347 6.53 15.35 -2.29
N TYR A 348 6.80 14.07 -2.58
CA TYR A 348 5.91 13.24 -3.39
C TYR A 348 4.59 12.94 -2.66
N PHE A 349 4.62 12.64 -1.37
CA PHE A 349 3.40 12.43 -0.58
C PHE A 349 2.56 13.71 -0.44
N GLN A 350 3.20 14.87 -0.26
CA GLN A 350 2.51 16.16 -0.29
C GLN A 350 1.88 16.44 -1.65
N ALA A 351 2.64 16.27 -2.72
CA ALA A 351 2.13 16.47 -4.08
C ALA A 351 1.00 15.47 -4.40
N ALA A 352 1.08 14.25 -3.87
CA ALA A 352 0.05 13.25 -4.04
C ALA A 352 -1.25 13.63 -3.31
N ALA A 353 -1.17 14.10 -2.06
CA ALA A 353 -2.32 14.59 -1.29
C ALA A 353 -3.06 15.72 -2.03
N ASP A 354 -2.29 16.68 -2.57
CA ASP A 354 -2.84 17.75 -3.42
C ASP A 354 -3.51 17.20 -4.69
N GLY A 355 -2.92 16.16 -5.29
CA GLY A 355 -3.41 15.55 -6.53
C GLY A 355 -4.75 14.82 -6.36
N ILE A 356 -4.92 14.11 -5.25
CA ILE A 356 -6.13 13.32 -4.96
C ILE A 356 -7.30 14.17 -4.44
N THR A 357 -7.06 15.41 -4.03
CA THR A 357 -8.11 16.31 -3.53
C THR A 357 -9.27 16.41 -4.54
N GLY A 358 -10.50 16.16 -4.05
CA GLY A 358 -11.74 16.20 -4.85
C GLY A 358 -12.00 14.98 -5.72
N THR A 359 -11.16 13.94 -5.67
CA THR A 359 -11.35 12.70 -6.45
C THR A 359 -12.16 11.63 -5.70
N GLY A 360 -12.24 11.73 -4.37
CA GLY A 360 -12.83 10.72 -3.49
C GLY A 360 -11.94 9.50 -3.23
N ALA A 361 -10.75 9.42 -3.83
CA ALA A 361 -9.74 8.44 -3.47
C ALA A 361 -9.04 8.82 -2.16
N VAL A 362 -8.56 7.81 -1.42
CA VAL A 362 -7.85 7.98 -0.15
C VAL A 362 -6.36 7.70 -0.36
N LEU A 363 -5.50 8.59 0.13
CA LEU A 363 -4.04 8.42 0.05
C LEU A 363 -3.55 7.53 1.18
N TRP A 364 -2.96 6.39 0.82
CA TRP A 364 -2.19 5.54 1.72
C TRP A 364 -0.70 5.61 1.34
N ALA A 365 0.17 5.16 2.25
CA ALA A 365 1.57 4.90 1.98
C ALA A 365 1.84 3.40 2.06
N ASN A 366 2.65 2.88 1.15
CA ASN A 366 3.21 1.54 1.22
C ASN A 366 4.71 1.65 1.51
N LEU A 367 5.07 1.52 2.77
CA LEU A 367 6.45 1.53 3.21
C LEU A 367 7.13 0.22 2.79
N GLU A 368 8.18 0.29 1.97
CA GLU A 368 8.95 -0.91 1.62
C GLU A 368 9.77 -1.35 2.86
N GLY A 369 9.28 -2.35 3.59
CA GLY A 369 9.89 -2.93 4.79
C GLY A 369 11.06 -3.86 4.46
N MET A 370 11.82 -3.48 3.46
CA MET A 370 12.95 -4.20 2.88
C MET A 370 13.97 -3.20 2.35
N ALA A 371 15.17 -3.68 2.03
CA ALA A 371 16.26 -2.87 1.49
C ALA A 371 16.87 -3.54 0.25
N PRO A 372 17.60 -2.80 -0.60
CA PRO A 372 18.51 -3.44 -1.56
C PRO A 372 19.38 -4.50 -0.88
N SER A 373 19.46 -5.68 -1.50
CA SER A 373 20.21 -6.81 -0.93
C SER A 373 21.71 -6.55 -1.00
N THR A 374 22.38 -6.78 0.12
CA THR A 374 23.83 -6.72 0.31
C THR A 374 24.31 -8.06 0.86
N LYS A 375 25.61 -8.22 1.07
CA LYS A 375 26.17 -9.45 1.66
C LYS A 375 25.70 -9.70 3.10
N THR A 376 25.22 -8.69 3.82
CA THR A 376 24.95 -8.76 5.26
C THR A 376 23.47 -8.72 5.62
N ASN A 377 22.56 -8.48 4.68
CA ASN A 377 21.11 -8.40 4.94
C ASN A 377 20.27 -9.32 4.06
N THR A 378 20.83 -10.40 3.52
CA THR A 378 20.12 -11.27 2.58
C THR A 378 18.86 -11.91 3.19
N CYS A 379 17.76 -11.92 2.44
CA CYS A 379 16.55 -12.69 2.78
C CYS A 379 16.22 -13.64 1.63
N GLY A 380 16.74 -14.87 1.73
CA GLY A 380 16.68 -15.86 0.66
C GLY A 380 17.49 -15.44 -0.58
N ASN A 381 17.10 -15.95 -1.75
CA ASN A 381 17.71 -15.63 -3.05
C ASN A 381 17.05 -14.41 -3.71
N SER A 382 16.78 -13.35 -2.94
CA SER A 382 16.12 -12.14 -3.42
C SER A 382 17.13 -11.03 -3.70
N LEU A 383 16.81 -10.16 -4.68
CA LEU A 383 17.50 -8.88 -4.88
C LEU A 383 17.19 -7.86 -3.77
N ARG A 384 16.36 -8.25 -2.80
CA ARG A 384 16.02 -7.48 -1.60
C ARG A 384 16.45 -8.24 -0.35
N GLY A 385 16.79 -7.46 0.67
CA GLY A 385 17.22 -7.92 1.96
C GLY A 385 16.41 -7.29 3.09
N GLN A 386 16.76 -7.67 4.32
CA GLN A 386 16.23 -7.07 5.53
C GLN A 386 16.62 -5.58 5.60
N THR A 387 15.66 -4.73 5.98
CA THR A 387 15.92 -3.33 6.38
C THR A 387 16.16 -3.26 7.89
N THR A 388 16.40 -2.06 8.43
CA THR A 388 16.50 -1.81 9.87
C THR A 388 15.31 -1.00 10.36
N LEU A 389 14.99 -1.09 11.65
CA LEU A 389 13.97 -0.23 12.27
C LEU A 389 14.29 1.26 12.07
N GLU A 390 15.55 1.67 12.26
CA GLU A 390 15.98 3.06 12.04
C GLU A 390 15.67 3.57 10.62
N ARG A 391 15.91 2.72 9.59
CA ARG A 391 15.61 3.09 8.21
C ARG A 391 14.11 3.17 7.96
N MET A 392 13.33 2.29 8.58
CA MET A 392 11.86 2.38 8.54
C MET A 392 11.35 3.63 9.25
N ASP A 393 11.92 4.02 10.39
CA ASP A 393 11.54 5.26 11.08
C ASP A 393 11.81 6.46 10.18
N ARG A 394 12.97 6.50 9.50
CA ARG A 394 13.26 7.52 8.48
C ARG A 394 12.23 7.53 7.35
N GLN A 395 11.79 6.37 6.88
CA GLN A 395 10.72 6.25 5.88
C GLN A 395 9.39 6.83 6.42
N LEU A 396 9.02 6.51 7.67
CA LEU A 396 7.78 6.97 8.31
C LEU A 396 7.75 8.49 8.51
N GLN A 397 8.90 9.13 8.75
CA GLN A 397 9.02 10.59 8.84
C GLN A 397 8.50 11.29 7.57
N GLN A 398 8.54 10.60 6.42
CA GLN A 398 8.16 11.15 5.12
C GLN A 398 6.67 10.98 4.77
N MET A 399 5.89 10.29 5.61
CA MET A 399 4.57 9.75 5.24
C MET A 399 3.38 10.43 5.93
N ALA A 400 3.59 11.57 6.60
CA ALA A 400 2.56 12.25 7.39
C ALA A 400 1.24 12.53 6.63
N GLN A 401 1.34 12.77 5.32
CA GLN A 401 0.19 13.10 4.46
C GLN A 401 -0.70 11.89 4.12
N ALA A 402 -0.23 10.66 4.35
CA ALA A 402 -1.01 9.46 4.06
C ALA A 402 -1.93 9.09 5.23
N GLU A 403 -3.23 8.92 4.97
CA GLU A 403 -4.22 8.54 5.99
C GLU A 403 -3.95 7.17 6.63
N LYS A 404 -3.27 6.28 5.90
CA LYS A 404 -2.88 4.96 6.39
C LYS A 404 -1.52 4.57 5.86
N ILE A 405 -0.74 3.89 6.69
CA ILE A 405 0.56 3.32 6.31
C ILE A 405 0.45 1.79 6.36
N ILE A 406 0.69 1.16 5.22
CA ILE A 406 0.87 -0.28 5.05
C ILE A 406 2.33 -0.57 4.70
N SER A 407 2.75 -1.83 4.66
CA SER A 407 4.12 -2.19 4.31
C SER A 407 4.24 -3.42 3.41
N PHE A 408 5.17 -3.34 2.46
CA PHE A 408 5.62 -4.44 1.62
C PHE A 408 6.96 -4.99 2.14
N MET A 409 7.06 -6.23 2.59
CA MET A 409 5.96 -7.15 2.94
C MET A 409 6.38 -8.08 4.07
N TRP A 410 5.40 -8.57 4.84
CA TRP A 410 5.62 -9.40 6.04
C TRP A 410 6.51 -10.61 5.75
N ASP A 411 6.19 -11.34 4.68
CA ASP A 411 6.95 -12.51 4.23
C ASP A 411 7.78 -12.17 2.97
N PRO A 412 9.11 -12.34 2.96
CA PRO A 412 9.95 -12.83 4.05
C PRO A 412 10.53 -11.69 4.91
N TYR A 413 10.32 -10.41 4.57
CA TYR A 413 11.23 -9.36 5.06
C TYR A 413 11.06 -9.01 6.53
N PHE A 414 9.90 -9.25 7.12
CA PHE A 414 9.69 -9.06 8.55
C PHE A 414 10.10 -10.26 9.39
N THR A 415 10.08 -11.45 8.77
CA THR A 415 10.27 -12.74 9.44
C THR A 415 11.66 -13.34 9.19
N CYS A 416 12.37 -12.92 8.15
CA CYS A 416 13.73 -13.36 7.88
C CYS A 416 14.69 -12.86 8.96
N LYS A 417 15.62 -13.73 9.35
CA LYS A 417 16.69 -13.35 10.29
C LYS A 417 17.79 -12.53 9.62
N GLY A 418 17.98 -12.66 8.30
CA GLY A 418 19.18 -12.13 7.65
C GLY A 418 20.44 -12.58 8.38
N THR A 419 21.24 -11.61 8.86
CA THR A 419 22.34 -11.84 9.81
C THR A 419 22.04 -11.35 11.24
N GLY A 420 20.84 -10.84 11.52
CA GLY A 420 20.49 -10.18 12.77
C GLY A 420 19.14 -10.60 13.36
N THR A 421 18.53 -9.69 14.11
CA THR A 421 17.21 -9.86 14.71
C THR A 421 16.13 -9.62 13.65
N PRO A 422 15.14 -10.50 13.45
CA PRO A 422 14.01 -10.26 12.55
C PRO A 422 13.35 -8.91 12.78
N LEU A 423 12.88 -8.27 11.70
CA LEU A 423 12.29 -6.93 11.80
C LEU A 423 11.00 -6.94 12.62
N LYS A 424 10.23 -8.05 12.61
CA LYS A 424 9.07 -8.22 13.51
C LYS A 424 9.47 -8.11 14.99
N GLU A 425 10.61 -8.68 15.37
CA GLU A 425 11.10 -8.65 16.76
C GLU A 425 11.64 -7.26 17.11
N GLN A 426 12.31 -6.57 16.16
CA GLN A 426 12.70 -5.16 16.33
C GLN A 426 11.49 -4.24 16.52
N LEU A 427 10.40 -4.49 15.78
CA LEU A 427 9.16 -3.74 15.95
C LEU A 427 8.51 -4.04 17.29
N GLN A 428 8.49 -5.30 17.74
CA GLN A 428 7.97 -5.64 19.07
C GLN A 428 8.70 -4.88 20.18
N SER A 429 10.01 -4.66 20.08
CA SER A 429 10.76 -3.88 21.08
C SER A 429 10.67 -2.36 20.90
N GLY A 430 10.45 -1.86 19.68
CA GLY A 430 10.50 -0.42 19.36
C GLY A 430 9.19 0.22 18.91
N HIS A 431 8.06 -0.51 18.88
CA HIS A 431 6.79 -0.04 18.30
C HIS A 431 6.18 1.22 18.92
N THR A 432 6.68 1.64 20.08
CA THR A 432 6.15 2.77 20.83
C THR A 432 6.99 4.03 20.68
N SER A 433 8.19 3.95 20.09
CA SER A 433 9.09 5.10 19.94
C SER A 433 8.40 6.28 19.24
N PRO A 434 8.64 7.52 19.69
CA PRO A 434 8.23 8.71 18.98
C PRO A 434 8.83 8.74 17.58
N ILE A 435 8.04 9.16 16.59
CA ILE A 435 8.52 9.42 15.23
C ILE A 435 8.09 10.82 14.83
N VAL A 436 9.02 11.76 14.84
CA VAL A 436 8.74 13.15 14.47
C VAL A 436 8.70 13.28 12.95
N THR A 437 7.60 13.75 12.39
CA THR A 437 7.48 13.96 10.93
C THR A 437 7.72 15.41 10.54
N ASP A 438 7.48 16.35 11.44
CA ASP A 438 7.68 17.77 11.20
C ASP A 438 7.94 18.54 12.50
N ALA A 439 8.68 19.64 12.41
CA ALA A 439 8.83 20.60 13.48
C ALA A 439 8.87 22.00 12.89
N LYS A 440 8.07 22.91 13.46
CA LYS A 440 7.94 24.28 12.99
C LYS A 440 8.03 25.27 14.14
N VAL A 441 8.89 26.26 13.97
CA VAL A 441 9.01 27.39 14.90
C VAL A 441 7.92 28.41 14.59
N ASP A 442 7.20 28.85 15.63
CA ASP A 442 6.40 30.07 15.63
C ASP A 442 7.14 31.09 16.52
N ALA A 443 7.89 31.98 15.88
CA ALA A 443 8.76 32.93 16.57
C ALA A 443 7.97 34.00 17.32
N ASP A 444 6.82 34.42 16.79
CA ASP A 444 5.97 35.45 17.41
C ASP A 444 5.34 34.93 18.70
N ALA A 445 4.94 33.66 18.71
CA ALA A 445 4.45 32.99 19.91
C ALA A 445 5.58 32.47 20.82
N GLY A 446 6.82 32.44 20.35
CA GLY A 446 7.96 31.89 21.08
C GLY A 446 7.82 30.39 21.35
N VAL A 447 7.31 29.62 20.38
CA VAL A 447 7.07 28.18 20.52
C VAL A 447 7.57 27.38 19.33
N ILE A 448 7.79 26.08 19.55
CA ILE A 448 7.98 25.08 18.49
C ILE A 448 6.79 24.12 18.51
N THR A 449 6.14 23.95 17.37
CA THR A 449 5.13 22.89 17.16
C THR A 449 5.81 21.69 16.53
N VAL A 450 5.73 20.54 17.18
CA VAL A 450 6.28 19.27 16.72
C VAL A 450 5.13 18.34 16.38
N VAL A 451 5.17 17.71 15.22
CA VAL A 451 4.14 16.80 14.69
C VAL A 451 4.76 15.43 14.44
N GLY A 452 4.05 14.37 14.79
CA GLY A 452 4.58 13.02 14.66
C GLY A 452 3.70 11.94 15.26
N PHE A 453 4.20 10.72 15.27
CA PHE A 453 3.57 9.57 15.89
C PHE A 453 4.09 9.38 17.32
N ASN A 454 3.22 8.93 18.23
CA ASN A 454 3.56 8.57 19.61
C ASN A 454 4.29 9.69 20.39
N LEU A 455 3.89 10.95 20.18
CA LEU A 455 4.48 12.13 20.86
C LEU A 455 3.90 12.35 22.26
N SER A 456 2.67 11.89 22.50
CA SER A 456 1.88 12.20 23.67
C SER A 456 2.55 11.78 24.97
N GLY A 457 2.62 12.74 25.90
CA GLY A 457 3.14 12.50 27.23
C GLY A 457 4.66 12.40 27.29
N GLY A 458 5.36 12.70 26.19
CA GLY A 458 6.81 12.75 26.16
C GLY A 458 7.42 14.01 26.77
N GLN A 459 8.70 13.88 27.13
CA GLN A 459 9.61 14.98 27.39
C GLN A 459 10.28 15.38 26.07
N VAL A 460 10.53 16.67 25.90
CA VAL A 460 11.23 17.17 24.72
C VAL A 460 12.48 17.90 25.13
N LYS A 461 13.55 17.58 24.41
CA LYS A 461 14.81 18.31 24.47
C LYS A 461 15.04 18.96 23.11
N VAL A 462 15.16 20.28 23.11
CA VAL A 462 15.49 21.08 21.93
C VAL A 462 16.93 21.57 22.08
N SER A 463 17.78 21.38 21.07
CA SER A 463 19.14 21.91 21.08
C SER A 463 19.49 22.58 19.76
N TRP A 464 20.20 23.70 19.80
CA TRP A 464 20.61 24.45 18.62
C TRP A 464 21.98 25.09 18.82
N THR A 465 22.62 25.46 17.71
CA THR A 465 23.91 26.17 17.74
C THR A 465 23.75 27.50 17.02
N THR A 466 24.05 28.61 17.70
CA THR A 466 23.98 29.95 17.13
C THR A 466 25.15 30.22 16.17
N SER A 467 25.04 31.30 15.38
CA SER A 467 26.02 31.65 14.35
C SER A 467 27.44 31.94 14.88
N ASP A 468 27.56 32.27 16.17
CA ASP A 468 28.83 32.46 16.89
C ASP A 468 29.42 31.15 17.45
N GLY A 469 28.73 30.02 17.23
CA GLY A 469 29.15 28.69 17.67
C GLY A 469 28.72 28.33 19.09
N ALA A 470 27.92 29.16 19.78
CA ALA A 470 27.41 28.81 21.10
C ALA A 470 26.32 27.72 21.00
N SER A 471 26.44 26.68 21.82
CA SER A 471 25.44 25.60 21.91
C SER A 471 24.41 25.92 22.99
N HIS A 472 23.15 25.72 22.64
CA HIS A 472 22.01 25.92 23.51
C HIS A 472 21.19 24.63 23.62
N GLU A 473 20.59 24.44 24.78
CA GLU A 473 19.77 23.29 25.09
C GLU A 473 18.59 23.71 25.97
N LEU A 474 17.42 23.15 25.69
CA LEU A 474 16.19 23.39 26.41
C LEU A 474 15.50 22.04 26.66
N ASP A 475 15.47 21.62 27.91
CA ASP A 475 14.62 20.53 28.38
C ASP A 475 13.26 21.12 28.79
N SER A 476 12.19 20.67 28.14
CA SER A 476 10.86 21.19 28.42
C SER A 476 9.80 20.10 28.31
N ASN A 477 8.76 20.23 29.14
CA ASN A 477 7.53 19.48 28.94
C ASN A 477 6.67 20.22 27.92
N PRO A 478 5.96 19.51 27.03
CA PRO A 478 5.01 20.14 26.14
C PRO A 478 4.04 21.07 26.87
N SER A 479 3.93 22.32 26.43
CA SER A 479 2.96 23.29 26.95
C SER A 479 1.53 22.95 26.52
N SER A 480 1.38 22.25 25.40
CA SER A 480 0.12 21.63 24.98
C SER A 480 0.34 20.40 24.12
N THR A 481 -0.71 19.58 23.98
CA THR A 481 -0.71 18.38 23.14
C THR A 481 -2.06 18.24 22.44
N ALA A 482 -2.05 18.07 21.12
CA ALA A 482 -3.22 17.73 20.33
C ALA A 482 -3.12 16.28 19.83
N LYS A 483 -3.77 15.36 20.54
CA LYS A 483 -3.77 13.92 20.23
C LYS A 483 -4.49 13.54 18.93
N ARG A 484 -5.37 14.42 18.47
CA ARG A 484 -6.18 14.24 17.26
C ARG A 484 -5.72 15.16 16.13
N TYR A 485 -4.49 15.69 16.21
CA TYR A 485 -3.95 16.64 15.23
C TYR A 485 -4.16 16.15 13.80
N GLY A 486 -3.83 14.89 13.54
CA GLY A 486 -3.96 14.33 12.21
C GLY A 486 -5.39 14.16 11.74
N GLU A 487 -6.27 13.66 12.61
CA GLU A 487 -7.69 13.44 12.31
C GLU A 487 -8.41 14.78 12.07
N ASP A 488 -8.15 15.78 12.92
CA ASP A 488 -8.76 17.11 12.81
C ASP A 488 -8.19 17.91 11.61
N GLY A 489 -6.97 17.61 11.18
CA GLY A 489 -6.27 18.25 10.07
C GLY A 489 -6.40 17.57 8.71
N GLY A 490 -7.11 16.44 8.61
CA GLY A 490 -7.25 15.68 7.36
C GLY A 490 -5.95 15.03 6.87
N SER A 491 -5.07 14.65 7.80
CA SER A 491 -3.84 13.89 7.54
C SER A 491 -3.91 12.52 8.22
N ASN A 492 -2.78 11.83 8.44
CA ASN A 492 -2.82 10.55 9.13
C ASN A 492 -3.46 10.68 10.52
N PRO A 493 -4.57 9.97 10.83
CA PRO A 493 -5.33 10.15 12.07
C PRO A 493 -4.55 9.78 13.34
N ARG A 494 -3.37 9.15 13.20
CA ARG A 494 -2.48 8.79 14.30
C ARG A 494 -1.40 9.84 14.56
N LEU A 495 -1.36 10.91 13.79
CA LEU A 495 -0.48 12.04 14.07
C LEU A 495 -1.00 12.83 15.24
N GLU A 496 -0.07 13.15 16.11
CA GLU A 496 -0.22 14.00 17.26
C GLU A 496 0.61 15.26 17.04
N SER A 497 0.27 16.34 17.74
CA SER A 497 1.17 17.49 17.86
C SER A 497 1.43 17.84 19.31
N ILE A 498 2.62 18.34 19.58
CA ILE A 498 3.03 18.91 20.86
C ILE A 498 3.60 20.30 20.62
N VAL A 499 3.33 21.22 21.54
CA VAL A 499 3.88 22.59 21.51
C VAL A 499 4.88 22.73 22.63
N ILE A 500 6.05 23.29 22.31
CA ILE A 500 7.17 23.49 23.23
C ILE A 500 7.37 25.00 23.36
N SER A 501 7.33 25.53 24.58
CA SER A 501 7.70 26.94 24.78
C SER A 501 9.21 27.08 24.72
N LEU A 502 9.71 28.14 24.07
CA LEU A 502 11.13 28.48 24.07
C LEU A 502 11.56 29.21 25.35
N ASP A 503 10.66 29.47 26.30
CA ASP A 503 10.95 30.11 27.60
C ASP A 503 11.75 31.42 27.51
N GLY A 504 11.51 32.20 26.45
CA GLY A 504 12.24 33.45 26.18
C GLY A 504 13.63 33.27 25.55
N SER A 505 14.04 32.03 25.27
CA SER A 505 15.21 31.72 24.44
C SER A 505 14.95 32.16 23.00
N THR A 506 15.82 33.00 22.45
CA THR A 506 15.74 33.39 21.04
C THR A 506 16.38 32.30 20.18
N LEU A 507 15.58 31.46 19.54
CA LEU A 507 16.03 30.65 18.41
C LEU A 507 16.07 31.57 17.18
N PRO A 508 17.25 31.96 16.67
CA PRO A 508 17.29 32.93 15.59
C PRO A 508 16.72 32.33 14.29
N PRO A 509 16.07 33.15 13.46
CA PRO A 509 15.71 32.80 12.09
C PRO A 509 16.80 32.03 11.34
N GLY A 510 16.41 30.95 10.66
CA GLY A 510 17.31 30.13 9.84
C GLY A 510 18.32 29.28 10.62
N THR A 511 18.24 29.24 11.95
CA THR A 511 19.14 28.41 12.77
C THR A 511 18.66 26.96 12.80
N PRO A 512 19.46 25.99 12.35
CA PRO A 512 19.13 24.57 12.50
C PRO A 512 19.03 24.19 13.98
N TYR A 513 18.07 23.33 14.30
CA TYR A 513 17.82 22.84 15.64
C TYR A 513 17.51 21.34 15.64
N LEU A 514 17.86 20.67 16.73
CA LEU A 514 17.55 19.27 16.98
C LEU A 514 16.39 19.21 17.95
N VAL A 515 15.40 18.38 17.63
CA VAL A 515 14.32 18.00 18.53
C VAL A 515 14.51 16.54 18.90
N ASN A 516 14.70 16.28 20.19
CA ASN A 516 14.67 14.95 20.76
C ASN A 516 13.38 14.79 21.54
N VAL A 517 12.56 13.81 21.15
CA VAL A 517 11.34 13.45 21.88
C VAL A 517 11.55 12.10 22.54
N THR A 518 11.33 12.05 23.85
CA THR A 518 11.28 10.80 24.64
C THR A 518 9.87 10.65 25.19
N ASN A 519 9.20 9.51 24.98
CA ASN A 519 7.84 9.31 25.48
C ASN A 519 7.82 8.78 26.93
N ARG A 520 6.61 8.48 27.45
CA ARG A 520 6.40 7.93 28.81
C ARG A 520 6.95 6.53 29.05
N GLN A 521 7.39 5.84 28.01
CA GLN A 521 7.98 4.50 28.09
C GLN A 521 9.51 4.55 28.04
N ASP A 522 10.09 5.75 28.20
CA ASP A 522 11.53 6.03 28.12
C ASP A 522 12.14 5.61 26.77
N SER A 523 11.32 5.46 25.72
CA SER A 523 11.80 5.33 24.35
C SER A 523 11.93 6.71 23.71
N GLY A 524 13.07 6.98 23.08
CA GLY A 524 13.41 8.29 22.55
C GLY A 524 13.99 8.24 21.14
N GLN A 525 13.78 9.32 20.39
CA GLN A 525 14.33 9.52 19.07
C GLN A 525 14.89 10.94 18.94
N ASN A 526 16.11 11.05 18.40
CA ASN A 526 16.77 12.30 18.07
C ASN A 526 16.55 12.65 16.61
N MET A 527 16.16 13.89 16.31
CA MET A 527 15.97 14.31 14.93
C MET A 527 16.35 15.77 14.70
N GLU A 528 16.94 16.05 13.54
CA GLU A 528 17.41 17.37 13.14
C GLU A 528 16.45 18.04 12.18
N PHE A 529 16.15 19.30 12.45
CA PHE A 529 15.30 20.15 11.63
C PHE A 529 16.07 21.42 11.29
N ALA A 530 16.07 21.83 10.02
CA ALA A 530 16.62 23.13 9.62
C ALA A 530 15.54 24.15 9.24
N ASP A 531 14.26 23.82 9.43
CA ASP A 531 13.16 24.72 9.11
C ASP A 531 12.93 25.73 10.23
N GLY A 532 13.79 26.75 10.25
CA GLY A 532 13.58 28.01 10.94
C GLY A 532 13.21 29.11 9.95
N VAL A 533 12.23 28.92 9.05
CA VAL A 533 11.85 30.01 8.13
C VAL A 533 10.94 31.01 8.84
N TYR A 534 11.59 31.93 9.55
CA TYR A 534 11.14 33.31 9.68
C TYR A 534 11.05 33.89 8.26
N SER A 535 9.85 34.20 7.79
CA SER A 535 9.70 35.25 6.78
C SER A 535 8.99 36.41 7.47
N PRO A 536 9.50 37.64 7.33
CA PRO A 536 8.91 38.83 7.94
C PRO A 536 7.47 39.06 7.50
#